data_AF-A0A934RLT9-F1
#
_entry.id   AF-A0A934RLT9-F1
#
_cell.length_a   1.000
_cell.length_b   1.000
_cell.length_c   1.000
_cell.angle_alpha   90.00
_cell.angle_beta   90.00
_cell.angle_gamma   90.00
#
_symmetry.space_group_name_H-M   'P 1'
#
loop_
_entity.id
_entity.type
_entity.pdbx_description
1 polymer ?
#
loop_
_entity_poly.entity_id
_entity_poly.type
_entity_poly.pdbx_seq_one_letter_code
_entity_poly.pdbx_strand_id
1 'polypeptide(L)'
;MISPLLLAGTQLSLGPSSGTSGETLAIPILLDSDNRLGGLQIEISFDSSLAEIGIPQEEESIHRFRAVGAAISDTHYRLLILGEEGDLLPNGRLLTLPVTLKADVPKGSRALAMSGVIVSDDYGLEKSFRVAPYIELSLPNTGEPVDPGNPLAIGALADFAADGITHVDILANGQIIGSLGSSEEDVTWAPLEPGPALVRAVATTSTGEIINSSKVEVTVAGDPLANYPAWVAYHFPTLSEETPSLQPEGDHDGDGRSNLWEYAEGTNPKVWDQAPLPSTPFFLQEGNQKYFAVRMRRRIEVEDLNVRALSTTDLSQPGEESAVTDLEEAGSFEVVTFHAVNSVSNEPKGFMRIEISQPESPTP
;
A
#
# COMPACT_ATOMS: atom_id res chain seq x y z
N MET A 1 3.80 7.32 -21.33
CA MET A 1 3.58 6.19 -20.47
C MET A 1 2.09 5.97 -20.55
N ILE A 2 1.67 5.19 -21.55
CA ILE A 2 1.58 3.75 -21.29
C ILE A 2 1.99 3.57 -19.83
N SER A 3 1.04 3.65 -18.87
CA SER A 3 1.15 2.84 -17.65
C SER A 3 1.88 1.65 -18.17
N PRO A 4 3.14 1.35 -17.78
CA PRO A 4 3.71 0.17 -18.33
C PRO A 4 2.64 -0.86 -17.99
N LEU A 5 1.89 -1.30 -19.00
CA LEU A 5 1.97 -2.67 -19.36
C LEU A 5 3.48 -2.93 -19.34
N LEU A 6 4.03 -3.12 -18.12
CA LEU A 6 4.47 -4.42 -17.70
C LEU A 6 3.64 -5.31 -18.60
N LEU A 7 4.24 -5.76 -19.71
CA LEU A 7 3.74 -6.97 -20.32
C LEU A 7 3.38 -7.83 -19.12
N ALA A 8 2.09 -8.11 -18.93
CA ALA A 8 1.57 -8.81 -17.77
C ALA A 8 2.12 -10.22 -17.85
N GLY A 9 3.41 -10.32 -17.57
CA GLY A 9 4.21 -11.51 -17.62
C GLY A 9 3.96 -12.24 -16.33
N THR A 10 4.05 -13.56 -16.41
CA THR A 10 3.83 -14.41 -15.26
C THR A 10 4.76 -14.00 -14.11
N GLN A 11 4.18 -13.63 -12.98
CA GLN A 11 4.88 -13.34 -11.74
C GLN A 11 4.63 -14.46 -10.75
N LEU A 12 5.70 -14.92 -10.13
CA LEU A 12 5.65 -15.91 -9.07
C LEU A 12 6.27 -15.32 -7.82
N SER A 13 5.68 -15.63 -6.68
CA SER A 13 6.23 -15.23 -5.38
C SER A 13 6.11 -16.33 -4.35
N LEU A 14 7.11 -16.41 -3.46
CA LEU A 14 6.96 -17.04 -2.16
C LEU A 14 6.53 -15.92 -1.22
N GLY A 15 5.31 -16.00 -0.68
CA GLY A 15 4.89 -14.98 0.28
C GLY A 15 5.83 -14.96 1.48
N PRO A 16 6.13 -13.77 2.02
CA PRO A 16 6.94 -13.60 3.18
C PRO A 16 6.17 -14.21 4.35
N SER A 17 6.85 -15.02 5.14
CA SER A 17 6.34 -15.47 6.42
C SER A 17 7.49 -15.42 7.40
N SER A 18 7.18 -15.00 8.61
CA SER A 18 8.12 -14.97 9.72
C SER A 18 7.53 -15.72 10.89
N GLY A 19 8.38 -16.30 11.72
CA GLY A 19 7.98 -16.81 13.01
C GLY A 19 9.17 -17.20 13.85
N THR A 20 8.87 -17.92 14.92
CA THR A 20 9.83 -18.27 15.97
C THR A 20 10.43 -19.66 15.75
N SER A 21 11.60 -19.91 16.34
CA SER A 21 12.22 -21.24 16.28
C SER A 21 11.27 -22.32 16.81
N GLY A 22 11.11 -23.42 16.06
CA GLY A 22 10.17 -24.50 16.37
C GLY A 22 8.76 -24.30 15.80
N GLU A 23 8.43 -23.12 15.28
CA GLU A 23 7.15 -22.84 14.64
C GLU A 23 7.06 -23.46 13.25
N THR A 24 5.84 -23.86 12.84
CA THR A 24 5.57 -24.25 11.45
C THR A 24 4.86 -23.12 10.74
N LEU A 25 5.56 -22.53 9.77
CA LEU A 25 5.07 -21.44 8.94
C LEU A 25 4.28 -21.99 7.75
N ALA A 26 3.24 -21.26 7.36
CA ALA A 26 2.46 -21.51 6.16
C ALA A 26 2.94 -20.58 5.04
N ILE A 27 3.91 -21.02 4.23
CA ILE A 27 4.49 -20.19 3.16
C ILE A 27 3.60 -20.24 1.91
N PRO A 28 2.89 -19.17 1.53
CA PRO A 28 2.02 -19.22 0.37
C PRO A 28 2.84 -19.12 -0.92
N ILE A 29 2.41 -19.84 -1.96
CA ILE A 29 2.92 -19.70 -3.32
C ILE A 29 1.87 -18.95 -4.13
N LEU A 30 2.27 -17.81 -4.68
CA LEU A 30 1.39 -16.86 -5.33
C LEU A 30 1.72 -16.75 -6.81
N LEU A 31 0.68 -16.64 -7.62
CA LEU A 31 0.75 -16.49 -9.06
C LEU A 31 -0.04 -15.26 -9.50
N ASP A 32 0.57 -14.42 -10.32
CA ASP A 32 -0.13 -13.40 -11.10
C ASP A 32 0.24 -13.54 -12.57
N SER A 33 -0.75 -13.64 -13.44
CA SER A 33 -0.56 -13.98 -14.85
C SER A 33 -1.75 -13.51 -15.71
N ASP A 34 -1.64 -13.72 -17.01
CA ASP A 34 -2.74 -13.56 -17.98
C ASP A 34 -3.75 -14.73 -17.96
N ASN A 35 -3.71 -15.60 -16.95
CA ASN A 35 -4.52 -16.82 -16.80
C ASN A 35 -4.38 -17.81 -17.96
N ARG A 36 -3.19 -17.91 -18.57
CA ARG A 36 -2.91 -18.85 -19.67
C ARG A 36 -1.81 -19.84 -19.34
N LEU A 37 -1.84 -20.43 -18.15
CA LEU A 37 -0.80 -21.34 -17.66
C LEU A 37 -1.36 -22.76 -17.46
N GLY A 38 -0.79 -23.75 -18.14
CA GLY A 38 -1.19 -25.16 -18.00
C GLY A 38 -0.43 -25.92 -16.92
N GLY A 39 0.74 -25.42 -16.50
CA GLY A 39 1.57 -26.09 -15.49
C GLY A 39 2.74 -25.27 -15.00
N LEU A 40 3.18 -25.60 -13.79
CA LEU A 40 4.20 -24.89 -13.03
C LEU A 40 5.11 -25.89 -12.32
N GLN A 41 6.42 -25.74 -12.49
CA GLN A 41 7.43 -26.39 -11.65
C GLN A 41 8.21 -25.31 -10.90
N ILE A 42 8.44 -25.54 -9.61
CA ILE A 42 9.27 -24.68 -8.77
C ILE A 42 10.28 -25.56 -8.04
N GLU A 43 11.54 -25.15 -8.01
CA GLU A 43 12.50 -25.66 -7.04
C GLU A 43 12.65 -24.65 -5.90
N ILE A 44 12.67 -25.15 -4.67
CA ILE A 44 12.86 -24.37 -3.48
C ILE A 44 14.18 -24.83 -2.90
N SER A 45 15.18 -23.96 -2.96
CA SER A 45 16.42 -24.17 -2.22
C SER A 45 16.17 -23.81 -0.76
N PHE A 46 16.69 -24.61 0.16
CA PHE A 46 16.51 -24.38 1.58
C PHE A 46 17.74 -24.76 2.39
N ASP A 47 17.91 -24.11 3.53
CA ASP A 47 18.92 -24.47 4.51
C ASP A 47 18.34 -25.51 5.49
N SER A 48 18.73 -26.78 5.31
CA SER A 48 18.27 -27.87 6.17
C SER A 48 18.80 -27.81 7.60
N SER A 49 19.73 -26.91 7.91
CA SER A 49 20.08 -26.59 9.30
C SER A 49 19.06 -25.65 9.96
N LEU A 50 18.30 -24.89 9.17
CA LEU A 50 17.34 -23.90 9.64
C LEU A 50 15.89 -24.38 9.56
N ALA A 51 15.53 -25.20 8.58
CA ALA A 51 14.15 -25.58 8.37
C ALA A 51 13.95 -26.98 7.79
N GLU A 52 12.73 -27.50 7.97
CA GLU A 52 12.22 -28.71 7.34
C GLU A 52 10.98 -28.38 6.51
N ILE A 53 10.93 -28.87 5.28
CA ILE A 53 9.81 -28.63 4.36
C ILE A 53 8.79 -29.77 4.49
N GLY A 54 7.53 -29.42 4.75
CA GLY A 54 6.40 -30.33 4.85
C GLY A 54 5.76 -30.67 3.50
N ILE A 55 4.58 -31.27 3.57
CA ILE A 55 3.79 -31.62 2.38
C ILE A 55 2.95 -30.39 1.99
N PRO A 56 2.98 -29.94 0.72
CA PRO A 56 2.16 -28.85 0.22
C PRO A 56 0.67 -29.08 0.51
N GLN A 57 0.00 -28.03 0.96
CA GLN A 57 -1.44 -28.00 1.16
C GLN A 57 -2.08 -27.21 0.02
N GLU A 58 -2.92 -27.88 -0.76
CA GLU A 58 -3.65 -27.27 -1.88
C GLU A 58 -4.72 -26.31 -1.34
N GLU A 59 -4.83 -25.13 -1.97
CA GLU A 59 -5.93 -24.21 -1.68
C GLU A 59 -7.19 -24.62 -2.44
N GLU A 60 -8.36 -24.18 -1.96
CA GLU A 60 -9.65 -24.45 -2.62
C GLU A 60 -9.67 -23.97 -4.08
N SER A 61 -8.93 -22.91 -4.38
CA SER A 61 -8.76 -22.33 -5.73
C SER A 61 -8.17 -23.31 -6.75
N ILE A 62 -7.45 -24.35 -6.30
CA ILE A 62 -6.76 -25.29 -7.17
C ILE A 62 -7.30 -26.73 -7.06
N HIS A 63 -8.54 -26.93 -6.61
CA HIS A 63 -9.14 -28.27 -6.42
C HIS A 63 -9.24 -29.14 -7.70
N ARG A 64 -8.98 -28.57 -8.90
CA ARG A 64 -8.93 -29.27 -10.21
C ARG A 64 -7.49 -29.45 -10.72
N PHE A 65 -6.53 -29.19 -9.86
CA PHE A 65 -5.11 -29.29 -10.15
C PHE A 65 -4.52 -30.33 -9.23
N ARG A 66 -3.38 -30.86 -9.66
CA ARG A 66 -2.59 -31.77 -8.84
C ARG A 66 -1.29 -31.10 -8.45
N ALA A 67 -1.12 -30.83 -7.16
CA ALA A 67 0.16 -30.43 -6.60
C ALA A 67 0.92 -31.65 -6.09
N VAL A 68 2.18 -31.80 -6.51
CA VAL A 68 3.08 -32.84 -6.00
C VAL A 68 4.37 -32.18 -5.56
N GLY A 69 4.73 -32.38 -4.30
CA GLY A 69 5.98 -31.92 -3.73
C GLY A 69 6.87 -33.09 -3.31
N ALA A 70 8.18 -32.99 -3.57
CA ALA A 70 9.15 -33.95 -3.09
C ALA A 70 10.53 -33.30 -2.86
N ALA A 71 11.23 -33.71 -1.80
CA ALA A 71 12.64 -33.40 -1.64
C ALA A 71 13.43 -34.13 -2.74
N ILE A 72 14.24 -33.38 -3.49
CA ILE A 72 15.15 -33.92 -4.51
C ILE A 72 16.61 -33.97 -4.01
N SER A 73 16.91 -33.24 -2.93
CA SER A 73 18.14 -33.36 -2.14
C SER A 73 17.92 -32.79 -0.73
N ASP A 74 18.94 -32.83 0.13
CA ASP A 74 18.91 -32.26 1.49
C ASP A 74 18.83 -30.71 1.52
N THR A 75 18.89 -30.06 0.35
CA THR A 75 18.83 -28.59 0.22
C THR A 75 17.89 -28.12 -0.88
N HIS A 76 17.20 -29.04 -1.57
CA HIS A 76 16.28 -28.70 -2.66
C HIS A 76 14.99 -29.51 -2.58
N TYR A 77 13.88 -28.80 -2.68
CA TYR A 77 12.54 -29.35 -2.74
C TYR A 77 11.91 -28.97 -4.07
N ARG A 78 11.36 -29.94 -4.80
CA ARG A 78 10.66 -29.68 -6.07
C ARG A 78 9.17 -29.77 -5.86
N LEU A 79 8.49 -28.74 -6.34
CA LEU A 79 7.05 -28.67 -6.45
C LEU A 79 6.66 -28.71 -7.93
N LEU A 80 5.62 -29.48 -8.24
CA LEU A 80 4.99 -29.55 -9.54
C LEU A 80 3.48 -29.32 -9.36
N ILE A 81 2.92 -28.36 -10.10
CA ILE A 81 1.48 -28.10 -10.15
C ILE A 81 1.04 -28.25 -11.60
N LEU A 82 0.09 -29.14 -11.86
CA LEU A 82 -0.42 -29.42 -13.20
C LEU A 82 -1.94 -29.27 -13.21
N GLY A 83 -2.47 -28.63 -14.25
CA GLY A 83 -3.91 -28.68 -14.54
C GLY A 83 -4.34 -30.07 -14.94
N GLU A 84 -5.44 -30.56 -14.37
CA GLU A 84 -6.10 -31.75 -14.89
C GLU A 84 -6.92 -31.36 -16.13
N GLU A 85 -6.94 -32.23 -17.15
CA GLU A 85 -7.78 -32.07 -18.35
C GLU A 85 -7.63 -30.74 -19.14
N GLY A 86 -6.53 -30.01 -18.97
CA GLY A 86 -6.25 -28.74 -19.64
C GLY A 86 -6.78 -27.50 -18.91
N ASP A 87 -7.17 -27.64 -17.64
CA ASP A 87 -7.50 -26.49 -16.78
C ASP A 87 -6.29 -25.56 -16.59
N LEU A 88 -6.55 -24.25 -16.55
CA LEU A 88 -5.53 -23.20 -16.47
C LEU A 88 -5.36 -22.71 -15.04
N LEU A 89 -4.12 -22.59 -14.56
CA LEU A 89 -3.81 -22.15 -13.21
C LEU A 89 -4.42 -20.76 -12.94
N PRO A 90 -5.20 -20.59 -11.85
CA PRO A 90 -5.79 -19.31 -11.50
C PRO A 90 -4.74 -18.37 -10.91
N ASN A 91 -4.94 -17.05 -11.05
CA ASN A 91 -4.20 -16.08 -10.25
C ASN A 91 -4.56 -16.15 -8.77
N GLY A 92 -3.65 -15.70 -7.91
CA GLY A 92 -3.79 -15.68 -6.46
C GLY A 92 -2.93 -16.75 -5.77
N ARG A 93 -3.36 -17.18 -4.59
CA ARG A 93 -2.69 -18.24 -3.82
C ARG A 93 -3.00 -19.59 -4.45
N LEU A 94 -1.95 -20.27 -4.90
CA LEU A 94 -2.04 -21.61 -5.46
C LEU A 94 -2.01 -22.66 -4.35
N LEU A 95 -1.00 -22.60 -3.50
CA LEU A 95 -0.84 -23.55 -2.41
C LEU A 95 -0.12 -22.92 -1.22
N THR A 96 -0.18 -23.60 -0.10
CA THR A 96 0.60 -23.28 1.10
C THR A 96 1.63 -24.38 1.34
N LEU A 97 2.90 -24.00 1.50
CA LEU A 97 3.99 -24.90 1.84
C LEU A 97 4.28 -24.81 3.36
N PRO A 98 4.01 -25.87 4.14
CA PRO A 98 4.38 -25.90 5.53
C PRO A 98 5.91 -25.94 5.67
N VAL A 99 6.48 -25.05 6.46
CA VAL A 99 7.91 -25.00 6.74
C VAL A 99 8.14 -24.90 8.24
N THR A 100 8.69 -25.96 8.83
CA THR A 100 9.00 -26.00 10.26
C THR A 100 10.40 -25.43 10.50
N LEU A 101 10.49 -24.32 11.23
CA LEU A 101 11.75 -23.75 11.68
C LEU A 101 12.36 -24.65 12.75
N LYS A 102 13.66 -24.95 12.64
CA LYS A 102 14.38 -25.72 13.65
C LYS A 102 14.56 -24.92 14.94
N ALA A 103 14.96 -25.62 16.01
CA ALA A 103 15.36 -24.96 17.25
C ALA A 103 16.57 -24.03 16.98
N ASP A 104 16.64 -22.93 17.73
CA ASP A 104 17.77 -22.00 17.75
C ASP A 104 18.11 -21.36 16.39
N VAL A 105 17.14 -21.22 15.48
CA VAL A 105 17.28 -20.45 14.24
C VAL A 105 17.60 -19.00 14.59
N PRO A 106 18.76 -18.43 14.19
CA PRO A 106 19.10 -17.05 14.51
C PRO A 106 18.06 -16.08 13.95
N LYS A 107 17.73 -15.03 14.71
CA LYS A 107 16.85 -13.96 14.22
C LYS A 107 17.37 -13.37 12.91
N GLY A 108 16.48 -13.17 11.95
CA GLY A 108 16.82 -12.65 10.61
C GLY A 108 17.37 -13.70 9.65
N SER A 109 17.44 -14.98 10.04
CA SER A 109 17.82 -16.06 9.13
C SER A 109 16.79 -16.26 8.03
N ARG A 110 17.26 -16.70 6.86
CA ARG A 110 16.41 -17.04 5.71
C ARG A 110 16.55 -18.51 5.41
N ALA A 111 15.42 -19.21 5.45
CA ALA A 111 15.41 -20.65 5.26
C ALA A 111 15.21 -21.07 3.81
N LEU A 112 14.63 -20.22 2.94
CA LEU A 112 14.10 -20.61 1.64
C LEU A 112 14.51 -19.60 0.54
N ALA A 113 14.67 -20.10 -0.68
CA ALA A 113 14.71 -19.29 -1.90
C ALA A 113 14.09 -20.06 -3.08
N MET A 114 13.51 -19.33 -4.03
CA MET A 114 12.96 -19.92 -5.25
C MET A 114 14.06 -20.06 -6.31
N SER A 115 14.14 -21.22 -6.96
CA SER A 115 15.05 -21.51 -8.07
C SER A 115 14.42 -22.51 -9.05
N GLY A 116 15.09 -22.83 -10.16
CA GLY A 116 14.68 -23.92 -11.06
C GLY A 116 13.25 -23.87 -11.58
N VAL A 117 12.68 -22.68 -11.73
CA VAL A 117 11.27 -22.47 -12.08
C VAL A 117 11.06 -22.68 -13.57
N ILE A 118 10.03 -23.44 -13.91
CA ILE A 118 9.56 -23.66 -15.28
C ILE A 118 8.06 -23.39 -15.31
N VAL A 119 7.64 -22.53 -16.22
CA VAL A 119 6.24 -22.20 -16.45
C VAL A 119 5.87 -22.66 -17.85
N SER A 120 4.70 -23.27 -18.00
CA SER A 120 4.15 -23.66 -19.31
C SER A 120 2.81 -23.00 -19.58
N ASP A 121 2.58 -22.63 -20.83
CA ASP A 121 1.30 -22.08 -21.29
C ASP A 121 0.22 -23.16 -21.46
N ASP A 122 -0.94 -22.76 -21.99
CA ASP A 122 -2.09 -23.62 -22.29
C ASP A 122 -1.82 -24.68 -23.38
N TYR A 123 -0.69 -24.56 -24.11
CA TYR A 123 -0.23 -25.52 -25.11
C TYR A 123 0.97 -26.37 -24.63
N GLY A 124 1.39 -26.19 -23.37
CA GLY A 124 2.55 -26.88 -22.80
C GLY A 124 3.90 -26.33 -23.29
N LEU A 125 3.92 -25.13 -23.89
CA LEU A 125 5.15 -24.45 -24.29
C LEU A 125 5.70 -23.63 -23.11
N GLU A 126 7.02 -23.59 -22.98
CA GLU A 126 7.67 -22.80 -21.95
C GLU A 126 7.34 -21.31 -22.09
N LYS A 127 6.92 -20.69 -20.99
CA LYS A 127 6.55 -19.28 -20.91
C LYS A 127 7.52 -18.52 -20.01
N SER A 128 7.87 -17.31 -20.41
CA SER A 128 8.69 -16.43 -19.58
C SER A 128 7.96 -16.02 -18.31
N PHE A 129 8.70 -15.95 -17.21
CA PHE A 129 8.21 -15.52 -15.91
C PHE A 129 9.25 -14.63 -15.23
N ARG A 130 8.86 -14.02 -14.12
CA ARG A 130 9.77 -13.37 -13.16
C ARG A 130 9.40 -13.78 -11.73
N VAL A 131 10.41 -13.85 -10.85
CA VAL A 131 10.16 -13.90 -9.41
C VAL A 131 9.94 -12.46 -8.94
N ALA A 132 8.77 -12.19 -8.37
CA ALA A 132 8.41 -10.88 -7.86
C ALA A 132 8.47 -10.89 -6.32
N PRO A 133 9.00 -9.83 -5.69
CA PRO A 133 8.83 -9.66 -4.26
C PRO A 133 7.35 -9.58 -3.93
N TYR A 134 6.97 -10.04 -2.74
CA TYR A 134 5.61 -9.88 -2.22
C TYR A 134 5.66 -9.22 -0.86
N ILE A 135 4.57 -8.52 -0.54
CA ILE A 135 4.36 -7.83 0.72
C ILE A 135 2.93 -8.07 1.23
N GLU A 136 2.81 -8.28 2.53
CA GLU A 136 1.53 -8.34 3.23
C GLU A 136 1.59 -7.61 4.57
N LEU A 137 0.43 -7.14 5.04
CA LEU A 137 0.30 -6.66 6.42
C LEU A 137 0.19 -7.88 7.36
N SER A 138 0.97 -7.87 8.45
CA SER A 138 0.91 -8.86 9.52
C SER A 138 0.16 -8.37 10.76
N LEU A 139 -0.02 -7.06 10.88
CA LEU A 139 -0.84 -6.41 11.90
C LEU A 139 -1.61 -5.22 11.29
N PRO A 140 -2.77 -4.88 11.86
CA PRO A 140 -3.42 -5.56 12.97
C PRO A 140 -4.12 -6.85 12.51
N ASN A 141 -4.02 -7.90 13.31
CA ASN A 141 -4.89 -9.06 13.16
C ASN A 141 -6.26 -8.63 13.69
N THR A 142 -7.17 -8.29 12.76
CA THR A 142 -8.55 -7.78 12.95
C THR A 142 -9.16 -8.01 14.35
N GLY A 143 -9.72 -6.96 14.96
CA GLY A 143 -10.27 -6.98 16.31
C GLY A 143 -11.09 -5.73 16.67
N GLU A 144 -11.28 -5.53 17.99
CA GLU A 144 -12.04 -4.41 18.60
C GLU A 144 -11.56 -3.03 18.10
N PRO A 145 -12.44 -2.02 18.11
CA PRO A 145 -12.05 -0.65 17.78
C PRO A 145 -10.91 -0.13 18.66
N VAL A 146 -10.00 0.64 18.07
CA VAL A 146 -8.96 1.38 18.80
C VAL A 146 -9.47 2.77 19.15
N ASP A 147 -9.32 3.21 20.40
CA ASP A 147 -9.67 4.59 20.75
C ASP A 147 -8.69 5.58 20.10
N PRO A 148 -9.16 6.76 19.66
CA PRO A 148 -8.25 7.78 19.15
C PRO A 148 -7.14 8.16 20.14
N GLY A 149 -5.95 8.39 19.63
CA GLY A 149 -4.73 8.71 20.36
C GLY A 149 -4.05 7.49 21.01
N ASN A 150 -4.70 6.33 21.06
CA ASN A 150 -4.09 5.13 21.60
C ASN A 150 -3.15 4.50 20.56
N PRO A 151 -1.94 4.08 20.96
CA PRO A 151 -0.98 3.46 20.05
C PRO A 151 -1.44 2.07 19.61
N LEU A 152 -1.29 1.80 18.31
CA LEU A 152 -1.57 0.56 17.62
C LEU A 152 -0.33 0.15 16.81
N ALA A 153 0.13 -1.09 16.98
CA ALA A 153 1.22 -1.63 16.17
C ALA A 153 0.71 -2.03 14.78
N ILE A 154 1.41 -1.57 13.74
CA ILE A 154 1.16 -1.92 12.35
C ILE A 154 2.41 -2.58 11.79
N GLY A 155 2.28 -3.83 11.39
CA GLY A 155 3.37 -4.68 10.94
C GLY A 155 3.17 -5.10 9.50
N ALA A 156 4.27 -5.27 8.78
CA ALA A 156 4.27 -5.82 7.43
C ALA A 156 5.38 -6.85 7.27
N LEU A 157 5.10 -7.87 6.46
CA LEU A 157 6.05 -8.87 6.04
C LEU A 157 6.41 -8.62 4.59
N ALA A 158 7.71 -8.55 4.31
CA ALA A 158 8.24 -8.31 2.97
C ALA A 158 9.47 -9.17 2.71
N ASP A 159 9.62 -9.61 1.46
CA ASP A 159 10.82 -10.34 1.03
C ASP A 159 11.95 -9.37 0.59
N PHE A 160 12.85 -9.06 1.52
CA PHE A 160 14.02 -8.20 1.26
C PHE A 160 15.18 -8.94 0.55
N ALA A 161 15.00 -10.14 -0.03
CA ALA A 161 16.12 -11.08 -0.22
C ALA A 161 17.00 -11.02 -1.47
N ALA A 162 16.55 -10.48 -2.59
CA ALA A 162 17.28 -10.60 -3.85
C ALA A 162 17.33 -9.28 -4.64
N ASP A 163 17.81 -8.21 -4.00
CA ASP A 163 17.83 -6.84 -4.56
C ASP A 163 16.42 -6.25 -4.74
N GLY A 164 15.41 -6.90 -4.16
CA GLY A 164 14.01 -6.68 -4.51
C GLY A 164 13.26 -5.66 -3.67
N ILE A 165 13.54 -5.46 -2.39
CA ILE A 165 12.88 -4.41 -1.58
C ILE A 165 13.96 -3.70 -0.76
N THR A 166 13.92 -2.37 -0.75
CA THR A 166 14.87 -1.50 -0.03
C THR A 166 14.28 -0.93 1.25
N HIS A 167 12.98 -0.64 1.23
CA HIS A 167 12.19 -0.18 2.37
C HIS A 167 10.71 -0.46 2.10
N VAL A 168 9.94 -0.44 3.17
CA VAL A 168 8.48 -0.51 3.16
C VAL A 168 7.92 0.71 3.87
N ASP A 169 7.13 1.51 3.19
CA ASP A 169 6.33 2.55 3.85
C ASP A 169 5.00 1.96 4.30
N ILE A 170 4.64 2.23 5.55
CA ILE A 170 3.32 1.92 6.09
C ILE A 170 2.48 3.18 6.00
N LEU A 171 1.32 3.07 5.33
CA LEU A 171 0.40 4.17 5.17
C LEU A 171 -0.90 3.90 5.93
N ALA A 172 -1.40 4.89 6.66
CA ALA A 172 -2.76 4.93 7.19
C ALA A 172 -3.50 6.12 6.58
N ASN A 173 -4.69 5.88 6.02
CA ASN A 173 -5.47 6.87 5.29
C ASN A 173 -4.63 7.63 4.25
N GLY A 174 -3.73 6.92 3.56
CA GLY A 174 -2.89 7.50 2.51
C GLY A 174 -1.72 8.37 2.98
N GLN A 175 -1.54 8.56 4.29
CA GLN A 175 -0.36 9.20 4.87
C GLN A 175 0.63 8.16 5.39
N ILE A 176 1.94 8.40 5.20
CA ILE A 176 2.99 7.54 5.76
C ILE A 176 3.02 7.73 7.28
N ILE A 177 2.83 6.65 8.02
CA ILE A 177 2.88 6.60 9.49
C ILE A 177 4.22 6.07 10.00
N GLY A 178 5.01 5.46 9.11
CA GLY A 178 6.38 5.05 9.37
C GLY A 178 6.91 4.17 8.24
N SER A 179 8.19 3.81 8.32
CA SER A 179 8.85 2.95 7.34
C SER A 179 9.58 1.80 8.04
N LEU A 180 9.56 0.62 7.43
CA LEU A 180 10.28 -0.57 7.87
C LEU A 180 11.47 -0.84 6.95
N GLY A 181 12.61 -1.16 7.54
CA GLY A 181 13.74 -1.78 6.87
C GLY A 181 13.74 -3.29 7.07
N SER A 182 14.87 -3.94 6.78
CA SER A 182 15.00 -5.39 6.92
C SER A 182 15.03 -5.90 8.38
N SER A 183 15.13 -5.01 9.36
CA SER A 183 15.26 -5.34 10.80
C SER A 183 14.03 -4.98 11.62
N GLU A 184 13.18 -4.09 11.09
CA GLU A 184 11.97 -3.60 11.71
C GLU A 184 10.78 -4.50 11.33
N GLU A 185 9.97 -4.86 12.31
CA GLU A 185 8.80 -5.73 12.10
C GLU A 185 7.49 -4.94 12.12
N ASP A 186 7.47 -3.80 12.83
CA ASP A 186 6.32 -2.94 12.99
C ASP A 186 6.68 -1.45 13.14
N VAL A 187 5.66 -0.61 12.94
CA VAL A 187 5.61 0.79 13.33
C VAL A 187 4.49 0.98 14.34
N THR A 188 4.62 1.97 15.21
CA THR A 188 3.53 2.37 16.12
C THR A 188 2.76 3.54 15.53
N TRP A 189 1.46 3.39 15.38
CA TRP A 189 0.54 4.41 14.90
C TRP A 189 -0.49 4.78 15.96
N ALA A 190 -0.73 6.06 16.19
CA ALA A 190 -1.80 6.55 17.03
C ALA A 190 -2.84 7.28 16.15
N PRO A 191 -3.99 6.66 15.80
CA PRO A 191 -5.02 7.33 15.01
C PRO A 191 -5.53 8.57 15.73
N LEU A 192 -5.55 9.71 15.07
CA LEU A 192 -5.98 10.97 15.70
C LEU A 192 -7.49 11.14 15.75
N GLU A 193 -8.19 10.64 14.73
CA GLU A 193 -9.60 10.90 14.50
C GLU A 193 -10.42 9.61 14.44
N PRO A 194 -11.67 9.64 14.91
CA PRO A 194 -12.60 8.51 14.83
C PRO A 194 -13.01 8.17 13.39
N GLY A 195 -13.51 6.94 13.19
CA GLY A 195 -14.01 6.44 11.92
C GLY A 195 -13.17 5.32 11.29
N PRO A 196 -13.53 4.87 10.08
CA PRO A 196 -12.77 3.86 9.37
C PRO A 196 -11.43 4.43 8.90
N ALA A 197 -10.38 3.64 9.08
CA ALA A 197 -9.07 3.92 8.53
C ALA A 197 -8.59 2.77 7.65
N LEU A 198 -8.02 3.09 6.49
CA LEU A 198 -7.42 2.10 5.60
C LEU A 198 -5.90 2.13 5.71
N VAL A 199 -5.34 0.98 6.07
CA VAL A 199 -3.91 0.76 6.22
C VAL A 199 -3.39 -0.07 5.05
N ARG A 200 -2.22 0.28 4.50
CA ARG A 200 -1.47 -0.56 3.56
C ARG A 200 0.03 -0.43 3.75
N ALA A 201 0.75 -1.43 3.26
CA ALA A 201 2.18 -1.37 3.11
C ALA A 201 2.56 -1.15 1.64
N VAL A 202 3.59 -0.34 1.40
CA VAL A 202 4.12 0.02 0.08
C VAL A 202 5.61 -0.29 0.07
N ALA A 203 6.01 -1.32 -0.66
CA ALA A 203 7.41 -1.70 -0.79
C ALA A 203 8.04 -1.01 -2.01
N THR A 204 9.25 -0.50 -1.84
CA THR A 204 10.04 0.07 -2.95
C THR A 204 11.26 -0.81 -3.23
N THR A 205 11.38 -1.28 -4.47
CA THR A 205 12.50 -2.12 -4.90
C THR A 205 13.78 -1.34 -5.20
N SER A 206 14.93 -2.01 -5.29
CA SER A 206 16.19 -1.34 -5.70
C SER A 206 16.15 -0.79 -7.13
N THR A 207 15.21 -1.29 -7.95
CA THR A 207 14.97 -0.82 -9.32
C THR A 207 13.93 0.30 -9.40
N GLY A 208 13.32 0.68 -8.26
CA GLY A 208 12.27 1.69 -8.18
C GLY A 208 10.86 1.19 -8.49
N GLU A 209 10.67 -0.12 -8.73
CA GLU A 209 9.33 -0.73 -8.76
C GLU A 209 8.64 -0.58 -7.39
N ILE A 210 7.32 -0.32 -7.42
CA ILE A 210 6.46 -0.15 -6.25
C ILE A 210 5.50 -1.33 -6.16
N ILE A 211 5.45 -1.96 -4.99
CA ILE A 211 4.61 -3.13 -4.72
C ILE A 211 3.70 -2.79 -3.54
N ASN A 212 2.40 -2.94 -3.70
CA ASN A 212 1.41 -2.63 -2.66
C ASN A 212 0.91 -3.92 -2.03
N SER A 213 0.68 -3.91 -0.71
CA SER A 213 -0.12 -4.93 -0.04
C SER A 213 -1.62 -4.71 -0.32
N SER A 214 -2.43 -5.72 0.00
CA SER A 214 -3.86 -5.50 0.25
C SER A 214 -4.06 -4.45 1.35
N LYS A 215 -5.18 -3.71 1.29
CA LYS A 215 -5.59 -2.79 2.35
C LYS A 215 -6.25 -3.56 3.49
N VAL A 216 -6.00 -3.13 4.73
CA VAL A 216 -6.70 -3.58 5.93
C VAL A 216 -7.48 -2.41 6.50
N GLU A 217 -8.75 -2.62 6.80
CA GLU A 217 -9.56 -1.64 7.52
C GLU A 217 -9.33 -1.76 9.03
N VAL A 218 -9.08 -0.61 9.65
CA VAL A 218 -8.99 -0.43 11.10
C VAL A 218 -10.13 0.49 11.52
N THR A 219 -10.95 0.03 12.47
CA THR A 219 -12.00 0.87 13.06
C THR A 219 -11.42 1.68 14.22
N VAL A 220 -11.46 3.02 14.11
CA VAL A 220 -11.15 3.93 15.21
C VAL A 220 -12.46 4.29 15.90
N ALA A 221 -12.53 4.12 17.22
CA ALA A 221 -13.77 4.24 18.00
C ALA A 221 -14.39 5.65 17.88
N GLY A 222 -15.69 5.69 17.58
CA GLY A 222 -16.46 6.92 17.35
C GLY A 222 -16.89 7.08 15.89
N ASP A 223 -17.74 8.08 15.64
CA ASP A 223 -18.20 8.41 14.29
C ASP A 223 -17.23 9.38 13.59
N PRO A 224 -17.07 9.29 12.25
CA PRO A 224 -16.27 10.24 11.49
C PRO A 224 -16.66 11.70 11.74
N LEU A 225 -15.66 12.59 11.74
CA LEU A 225 -15.87 14.02 11.93
C LEU A 225 -16.49 14.65 10.67
N ALA A 226 -17.80 14.89 10.72
CA ALA A 226 -18.61 15.24 9.55
C ALA A 226 -18.49 16.69 9.05
N ASN A 227 -17.86 17.59 9.83
CA ASN A 227 -17.65 19.00 9.48
C ASN A 227 -16.57 19.63 10.36
N TYR A 228 -16.14 20.84 9.99
CA TYR A 228 -15.14 21.64 10.68
C TYR A 228 -15.51 21.95 12.14
N PRO A 229 -16.75 22.39 12.50
CA PRO A 229 -17.14 22.54 13.90
C PRO A 229 -16.99 21.25 14.72
N ALA A 230 -17.42 20.09 14.19
CA ALA A 230 -17.24 18.81 14.86
C ALA A 230 -15.76 18.47 15.07
N TRP A 231 -14.90 18.82 14.10
CA TRP A 231 -13.46 18.67 14.23
C TRP A 231 -12.86 19.60 15.30
N VAL A 232 -13.30 20.87 15.36
CA VAL A 232 -12.88 21.79 16.41
C VAL A 232 -13.33 21.30 17.78
N ALA A 233 -14.59 20.87 17.93
CA ALA A 233 -15.11 20.35 19.20
C ALA A 233 -14.37 19.09 19.68
N TYR A 234 -13.96 18.24 18.73
CA TYR A 234 -13.22 17.02 19.02
C TYR A 234 -11.78 17.31 19.47
N HIS A 235 -11.04 18.15 18.74
CA HIS A 235 -9.66 18.48 19.10
C HIS A 235 -9.59 19.47 20.26
N PHE A 236 -10.53 20.40 20.38
CA PHE A 236 -10.49 21.49 21.36
C PHE A 236 -11.74 21.52 22.27
N PRO A 237 -12.04 20.44 23.02
CA PRO A 237 -13.31 20.30 23.73
C PRO A 237 -13.52 21.31 24.87
N THR A 238 -12.47 22.04 25.27
CA THR A 238 -12.48 23.04 26.34
C THR A 238 -12.44 24.48 25.84
N LEU A 239 -12.30 24.70 24.53
CA LEU A 239 -12.24 26.02 23.93
C LEU A 239 -13.53 26.33 23.17
N SER A 240 -13.89 27.60 23.13
CA SER A 240 -14.99 28.08 22.30
C SER A 240 -14.57 28.07 20.83
N GLU A 241 -15.43 27.61 19.93
CA GLU A 241 -15.18 27.63 18.47
C GLU A 241 -14.90 29.06 17.95
N GLU A 242 -15.50 30.07 18.58
CA GLU A 242 -15.25 31.52 18.34
C GLU A 242 -13.82 31.98 18.69
N THR A 243 -12.96 31.11 19.22
CA THR A 243 -11.57 31.46 19.53
C THR A 243 -10.85 31.79 18.22
N PRO A 244 -10.20 32.97 18.09
CA PRO A 244 -9.58 33.37 16.83
C PRO A 244 -8.55 32.37 16.27
N SER A 245 -7.79 31.70 17.14
CA SER A 245 -6.82 30.68 16.73
C SER A 245 -7.45 29.35 16.29
N LEU A 246 -8.77 29.20 16.41
CA LEU A 246 -9.55 28.03 15.97
C LEU A 246 -10.38 28.32 14.71
N GLN A 247 -10.33 29.54 14.18
CA GLN A 247 -10.97 29.87 12.90
C GLN A 247 -10.28 29.10 11.77
N PRO A 248 -10.97 28.83 10.63
CA PRO A 248 -10.42 28.07 9.51
C PRO A 248 -9.05 28.57 9.02
N GLU A 249 -8.88 29.88 8.95
CA GLU A 249 -7.64 30.56 8.55
C GLU A 249 -6.63 30.73 9.70
N GLY A 250 -7.02 30.42 10.93
CA GLY A 250 -6.14 30.41 12.10
C GLY A 250 -5.11 29.29 12.02
N ASP A 251 -4.08 29.37 12.85
CA ASP A 251 -2.98 28.42 12.95
C ASP A 251 -2.74 28.22 14.46
N HIS A 252 -3.26 27.12 15.01
CA HIS A 252 -3.33 26.93 16.46
C HIS A 252 -1.96 26.63 17.09
N ASP A 253 -1.14 25.82 16.43
CA ASP A 253 0.17 25.40 16.94
C ASP A 253 1.34 26.21 16.35
N GLY A 254 1.08 27.04 15.34
CA GLY A 254 2.00 28.04 14.81
C GLY A 254 2.98 27.52 13.78
N ASP A 255 2.73 26.34 13.21
CA ASP A 255 3.66 25.68 12.29
C ASP A 255 3.63 26.26 10.85
N GLY A 256 2.69 27.18 10.59
CA GLY A 256 2.45 27.84 9.31
C GLY A 256 1.34 27.20 8.47
N ARG A 257 0.65 26.17 8.99
CA ARG A 257 -0.51 25.53 8.38
C ARG A 257 -1.79 26.04 9.05
N SER A 258 -2.79 26.37 8.24
CA SER A 258 -4.08 26.80 8.80
C SER A 258 -4.88 25.60 9.31
N ASN A 259 -5.75 25.82 10.29
CA ASN A 259 -6.67 24.80 10.81
C ASN A 259 -7.56 24.17 9.73
N LEU A 260 -7.92 24.91 8.67
CA LEU A 260 -8.70 24.34 7.55
C LEU A 260 -7.89 23.31 6.75
N TRP A 261 -6.58 23.53 6.62
CA TRP A 261 -5.65 22.58 6.01
C TRP A 261 -5.47 21.35 6.90
N GLU A 262 -5.34 21.57 8.21
CA GLU A 262 -5.32 20.51 9.21
C GLU A 262 -6.58 19.63 9.14
N TYR A 263 -7.75 20.26 9.13
CA TYR A 263 -9.04 19.58 9.00
C TYR A 263 -9.18 18.78 7.70
N ALA A 264 -8.76 19.37 6.58
CA ALA A 264 -8.86 18.75 5.27
C ALA A 264 -8.03 17.47 5.14
N GLU A 265 -6.83 17.46 5.73
CA GLU A 265 -5.90 16.32 5.64
C GLU A 265 -5.97 15.39 6.86
N GLY A 266 -6.63 15.81 7.94
CA GLY A 266 -6.76 15.05 9.19
C GLY A 266 -5.45 14.96 9.98
N THR A 267 -4.68 16.05 10.00
CA THR A 267 -3.44 16.19 10.78
C THR A 267 -3.72 16.68 12.21
N ASN A 268 -2.67 16.85 13.04
CA ASN A 268 -2.83 17.15 14.46
C ASN A 268 -2.67 18.65 14.77
N PRO A 269 -3.76 19.38 15.06
CA PRO A 269 -3.73 20.85 15.14
C PRO A 269 -3.12 21.40 16.43
N LYS A 270 -2.38 20.57 17.16
CA LYS A 270 -1.77 20.87 18.45
C LYS A 270 -0.27 20.59 18.46
N VAL A 271 0.26 20.04 17.38
CA VAL A 271 1.62 19.54 17.32
C VAL A 271 2.28 20.20 16.14
N TRP A 272 3.39 20.87 16.40
CA TRP A 272 4.18 21.49 15.34
C TRP A 272 4.70 20.43 14.34
N ASP A 273 4.00 20.23 13.22
CA ASP A 273 4.34 19.29 12.16
C ASP A 273 4.31 19.95 10.77
N GLN A 274 5.47 20.44 10.34
CA GLN A 274 5.64 21.16 9.06
C GLN A 274 5.32 20.36 7.78
N ALA A 275 4.67 19.18 7.82
CA ALA A 275 4.35 18.39 6.64
C ALA A 275 3.08 17.49 6.76
N PRO A 276 2.37 17.24 5.62
CA PRO A 276 2.85 17.52 4.26
C PRO A 276 1.98 18.49 3.46
N LEU A 277 2.65 19.50 2.88
CA LEU A 277 2.25 20.12 1.62
C LEU A 277 1.82 19.03 0.61
N PRO A 278 1.08 19.35 -0.49
CA PRO A 278 0.85 18.38 -1.55
C PRO A 278 2.14 17.64 -1.88
N SER A 279 2.02 16.32 -2.04
CA SER A 279 3.16 15.40 -2.24
C SER A 279 4.14 15.95 -3.27
N THR A 280 5.42 15.55 -3.15
CA THR A 280 6.47 15.99 -4.07
C THR A 280 5.96 15.86 -5.51
N PRO A 281 5.92 16.97 -6.25
CA PRO A 281 5.30 16.97 -7.56
C PRO A 281 6.01 15.97 -8.46
N PHE A 282 5.23 15.27 -9.25
CA PHE A 282 5.71 14.21 -10.12
C PHE A 282 5.14 14.42 -11.52
N PHE A 283 5.59 13.57 -12.44
CA PHE A 283 5.03 13.58 -13.77
C PHE A 283 4.12 12.38 -13.98
N LEU A 284 2.84 12.67 -14.12
CA LEU A 284 1.86 11.71 -14.56
C LEU A 284 1.97 11.53 -16.07
N GLN A 285 1.65 10.33 -16.55
CA GLN A 285 1.50 10.11 -17.97
C GLN A 285 0.21 9.42 -18.29
N GLU A 286 -0.39 9.90 -19.36
CA GLU A 286 -1.63 9.41 -19.90
C GLU A 286 -1.41 9.23 -21.40
N GLY A 287 -1.37 7.98 -21.83
CA GLY A 287 -0.98 7.61 -23.19
C GLY A 287 0.41 8.14 -23.56
N ASN A 288 0.47 9.00 -24.58
CA ASN A 288 1.72 9.59 -25.07
C ASN A 288 2.00 10.98 -24.46
N GLN A 289 1.11 11.52 -23.62
CA GLN A 289 1.25 12.84 -23.02
C GLN A 289 1.71 12.73 -21.57
N LYS A 290 2.55 13.68 -21.16
CA LYS A 290 3.10 13.76 -19.81
C LYS A 290 2.61 15.04 -19.16
N TYR A 291 2.12 14.98 -17.94
CA TYR A 291 1.52 16.09 -17.21
C TYR A 291 2.27 16.29 -15.91
N PHE A 292 2.37 17.55 -15.49
CA PHE A 292 2.82 17.88 -14.15
C PHE A 292 1.68 17.56 -13.17
N ALA A 293 1.95 16.81 -12.10
CA ALA A 293 0.93 16.29 -11.20
C ALA A 293 1.35 16.37 -9.72
N VAL A 294 0.35 16.43 -8.84
CA VAL A 294 0.49 16.41 -7.38
C VAL A 294 -0.57 15.49 -6.80
N ARG A 295 -0.21 14.78 -5.73
CA ARG A 295 -1.18 14.02 -4.92
C ARG A 295 -1.43 14.73 -3.61
N MET A 296 -2.68 14.70 -3.16
CA MET A 296 -3.10 15.27 -1.88
C MET A 296 -4.12 14.34 -1.25
N ARG A 297 -4.06 14.17 0.07
CA ARG A 297 -5.13 13.52 0.83
C ARG A 297 -6.22 14.54 1.13
N ARG A 298 -7.49 14.18 1.00
CA ARG A 298 -8.61 15.02 1.49
C ARG A 298 -9.67 14.18 2.18
N ARG A 299 -10.39 14.80 3.10
CA ARG A 299 -11.58 14.22 3.73
C ARG A 299 -12.69 14.00 2.70
N ILE A 300 -13.40 12.88 2.80
CA ILE A 300 -14.58 12.56 1.98
C ILE A 300 -15.86 12.68 2.80
N GLU A 301 -17.01 12.70 2.11
CA GLU A 301 -18.35 12.73 2.73
C GLU A 301 -18.59 13.93 3.67
N VAL A 302 -17.89 15.04 3.45
CA VAL A 302 -18.11 16.31 4.13
C VAL A 302 -18.57 17.38 3.15
N GLU A 303 -19.54 18.18 3.57
CA GLU A 303 -20.16 19.20 2.71
C GLU A 303 -19.55 20.59 2.88
N ASP A 304 -18.75 20.80 3.93
CA ASP A 304 -18.19 22.09 4.31
C ASP A 304 -16.74 22.29 3.87
N LEU A 305 -16.27 21.46 2.93
CA LEU A 305 -14.92 21.52 2.38
C LEU A 305 -14.91 21.50 0.85
N ASN A 306 -14.33 22.53 0.25
CA ASN A 306 -14.02 22.59 -1.18
C ASN A 306 -12.51 22.49 -1.38
N VAL A 307 -12.05 21.42 -2.01
CA VAL A 307 -10.64 21.21 -2.41
C VAL A 307 -10.54 21.21 -3.91
N ARG A 308 -9.77 22.14 -4.47
CA ARG A 308 -9.48 22.21 -5.91
C ARG A 308 -8.01 22.48 -6.17
N ALA A 309 -7.54 22.08 -7.34
CA ALA A 309 -6.22 22.39 -7.83
C ALA A 309 -6.33 23.29 -9.06
N LEU A 310 -5.47 24.31 -9.13
CA LEU A 310 -5.36 25.20 -10.28
C LEU A 310 -3.97 25.08 -10.87
N SER A 311 -3.86 25.09 -12.20
CA SER A 311 -2.60 25.08 -12.94
C SER A 311 -2.44 26.37 -13.77
N THR A 312 -1.23 26.92 -13.81
CA THR A 312 -0.93 28.13 -14.60
C THR A 312 0.52 28.15 -15.06
N THR A 313 0.79 28.74 -16.23
CA THR A 313 2.17 29.07 -16.66
C THR A 313 2.64 30.44 -16.16
N ASP A 314 1.71 31.25 -15.64
CA ASP A 314 1.94 32.63 -15.22
C ASP A 314 1.22 32.92 -13.90
N LEU A 315 2.01 33.14 -12.84
CA LEU A 315 1.48 33.46 -11.50
C LEU A 315 0.70 34.78 -11.44
N SER A 316 0.76 35.61 -12.48
CA SER A 316 -0.05 36.84 -12.57
C SER A 316 -1.46 36.62 -13.12
N GLN A 317 -1.74 35.45 -13.71
CA GLN A 317 -3.05 35.07 -14.23
C GLN A 317 -3.76 34.12 -13.27
N PRO A 318 -5.11 34.10 -13.24
CA PRO A 318 -5.83 33.04 -12.56
C PRO A 318 -5.46 31.69 -13.21
N GLY A 319 -5.26 30.67 -12.39
CA GLY A 319 -5.01 29.32 -12.91
C GLY A 319 -6.29 28.67 -13.44
N GLU A 320 -6.11 27.72 -14.34
CA GLU A 320 -7.18 26.86 -14.84
C GLU A 320 -7.37 25.66 -13.91
N GLU A 321 -8.61 25.23 -13.72
CA GLU A 321 -8.91 24.09 -12.86
C GLU A 321 -8.28 22.81 -13.40
N SER A 322 -7.41 22.21 -12.59
CA SER A 322 -6.69 20.97 -12.90
C SER A 322 -7.67 19.80 -12.98
N ALA A 323 -7.34 18.85 -13.84
CA ALA A 323 -8.10 17.61 -13.95
C ALA A 323 -7.77 16.66 -12.79
N VAL A 324 -8.78 15.87 -12.39
CA VAL A 324 -8.67 14.76 -11.45
C VAL A 324 -8.67 13.46 -12.24
N THR A 325 -7.67 12.63 -12.02
CA THR A 325 -7.46 11.41 -12.82
C THR A 325 -7.44 10.13 -11.99
N ASP A 326 -7.17 10.24 -10.69
CA ASP A 326 -7.08 9.09 -9.78
C ASP A 326 -7.62 9.46 -8.40
N LEU A 327 -8.48 8.60 -7.87
CA LEU A 327 -9.11 8.71 -6.56
C LEU A 327 -8.85 7.40 -5.83
N GLU A 328 -8.01 7.47 -4.81
CA GLU A 328 -7.59 6.32 -4.05
C GLU A 328 -8.26 6.35 -2.67
N GLU A 329 -9.18 5.42 -2.42
CA GLU A 329 -9.90 5.32 -1.15
C GLU A 329 -8.95 5.15 0.05
N ALA A 330 -9.21 5.87 1.13
CA ALA A 330 -8.34 5.95 2.28
C ALA A 330 -9.13 6.12 3.60
N GLY A 331 -10.16 5.28 3.80
CA GLY A 331 -11.04 5.32 4.97
C GLY A 331 -11.97 6.52 4.92
N SER A 332 -12.02 7.32 5.99
CA SER A 332 -12.69 8.64 6.01
C SER A 332 -12.05 9.70 5.09
N PHE A 333 -11.07 9.32 4.28
CA PHE A 333 -10.32 10.17 3.38
C PHE A 333 -10.18 9.51 2.00
N GLU A 334 -9.68 10.26 1.04
CA GLU A 334 -9.16 9.75 -0.22
C GLU A 334 -7.85 10.45 -0.58
N VAL A 335 -7.01 9.80 -1.37
CA VAL A 335 -5.85 10.44 -1.99
C VAL A 335 -6.18 10.75 -3.44
N VAL A 336 -6.18 12.03 -3.78
CA VAL A 336 -6.53 12.56 -5.09
C VAL A 336 -5.26 12.90 -5.85
N THR A 337 -5.20 12.49 -7.12
CA THR A 337 -4.17 12.97 -8.07
C THR A 337 -4.74 14.08 -8.94
N PHE A 338 -4.20 15.29 -8.77
CA PHE A 338 -4.44 16.43 -9.65
C PHE A 338 -3.31 16.55 -10.66
N HIS A 339 -3.64 16.85 -11.91
CA HIS A 339 -2.64 17.18 -12.92
C HIS A 339 -3.00 18.43 -13.71
N ALA A 340 -1.96 19.11 -14.19
CA ALA A 340 -2.12 20.29 -15.03
C ALA A 340 -2.97 19.99 -16.26
N VAL A 341 -3.73 20.98 -16.71
CA VAL A 341 -4.61 20.87 -17.88
C VAL A 341 -3.80 20.57 -19.15
N ASN A 342 -2.68 21.25 -19.30
CA ASN A 342 -1.80 21.09 -20.46
C ASN A 342 -0.64 20.13 -20.18
N SER A 343 -0.26 19.38 -21.21
CA SER A 343 0.88 18.49 -21.11
C SER A 343 2.20 19.27 -21.11
N VAL A 344 3.23 18.68 -20.51
CA VAL A 344 4.60 19.20 -20.45
C VAL A 344 5.20 19.42 -21.85
N SER A 345 4.71 18.69 -22.87
CA SER A 345 5.14 18.89 -24.25
C SER A 345 4.63 20.21 -24.83
N ASN A 346 3.45 20.66 -24.41
CA ASN A 346 2.87 21.95 -24.82
C ASN A 346 3.33 23.07 -23.89
N GLU A 347 3.35 22.80 -22.58
CA GLU A 347 3.70 23.75 -21.53
C GLU A 347 4.81 23.16 -20.65
N PRO A 348 6.10 23.34 -21.02
CA PRO A 348 7.22 22.71 -20.33
C PRO A 348 7.50 23.30 -18.94
N LYS A 349 6.83 24.38 -18.57
CA LYS A 349 6.95 25.07 -17.29
C LYS A 349 5.57 25.54 -16.84
N GLY A 350 5.29 25.38 -15.56
CA GLY A 350 4.08 25.87 -14.93
C GLY A 350 4.13 25.70 -13.42
N PHE A 351 3.08 26.18 -12.78
CA PHE A 351 2.84 26.12 -11.36
C PHE A 351 1.51 25.41 -11.13
N MET A 352 1.40 24.71 -10.00
CA MET A 352 0.10 24.29 -9.48
C MET A 352 -0.10 24.86 -8.09
N ARG A 353 -1.34 25.25 -7.81
CA ARG A 353 -1.79 25.70 -6.50
C ARG A 353 -2.96 24.83 -6.08
N ILE A 354 -2.90 24.33 -4.85
CA ILE A 354 -4.06 23.73 -4.20
C ILE A 354 -4.76 24.82 -3.40
N GLU A 355 -6.08 24.88 -3.52
CA GLU A 355 -6.94 25.75 -2.75
C GLU A 355 -7.91 24.92 -1.92
N ILE A 356 -7.96 25.24 -0.63
CA ILE A 356 -8.93 24.71 0.31
C ILE A 356 -9.75 25.88 0.82
N SER A 357 -11.07 25.73 0.77
CA SER A 357 -12.03 26.74 1.21
C SER A 357 -13.26 26.06 1.78
N GLN A 358 -14.01 26.77 2.62
CA GLN A 358 -15.36 26.36 2.95
C GLN A 358 -16.33 26.87 1.87
N PRO A 359 -17.45 26.18 1.61
CA PRO A 359 -18.51 26.71 0.76
C PRO A 359 -18.95 28.07 1.29
N GLU A 360 -19.24 29.01 0.38
CA GLU A 360 -19.90 30.24 0.79
C GLU A 360 -21.21 29.87 1.47
N SER A 361 -21.39 30.30 2.72
CA SER A 361 -22.70 30.21 3.40
C SER A 361 -23.74 30.80 2.45
N PRO A 362 -24.87 30.12 2.18
CA PRO A 362 -25.92 30.70 1.38
C PRO A 362 -26.26 32.05 1.98
N THR A 363 -26.09 33.11 1.19
CA THR A 363 -26.37 34.47 1.65
C THR A 363 -27.82 34.49 2.13
N PRO A 364 -28.10 34.89 3.39
CA PRO A 364 -29.43 34.77 3.97
C PRO A 364 -30.51 35.55 3.23
#